data_AF-A0A6I1JJD0-F1
#
_entry.id   AF-A0A6I1JJD0-F1
#
_cell.length_a   1.000
_cell.length_b   1.000
_cell.length_c   1.000
_cell.angle_alpha   90.00
_cell.angle_beta   90.00
_cell.angle_gamma   90.00
#
_symmetry.space_group_name_H-M   'P 1'
#
loop_
_entity.id
_entity.type
_entity.pdbx_description
1 polymer ?
#
loop_
_entity_poly.entity_id
_entity_poly.type
_entity_poly.pdbx_seq_one_letter_code
_entity_poly.pdbx_strand_id
1 'polypeptide(L)'
;MIPEVETLYRPFRRFASTLDVSRSLVGIWRSACYLDARSLGRNGVFPFPEVRAQFPPDAPFEAQIYPWDLEVLLREVLMHGAFWSSRSLADWQSFATAINHVRRIDNDMGPLQFDGDQSAVLKEIHRIAHRQFPWQSYRYGNVIRYWRLFSSSALSDGLRELTGLTTAQLVRLAIATFAHFSEQPLLTLRMDFSPIGIDSAAAAKFLRSLARPLEPLREATLAAQKYDFDWLYAFNPMIDTPFILLEGENGEFLQCPLPALALNRMSERLHLDLIKVEKHGEALGKAFETYVFDYATGVLARDRFTVSTEAPYRLGKQQKHGVDLIIEDTDATVFVECKTRRLSIPGKFASDGVKLESEIDVLGGMIAKHYSNVLDALEGRTSWKRRACKTFVLMVTLDDWRMFGIHTPSMIAEAIKRALVAKGMSETLWDQMPCMLISAEDFEIFTEIASGVGLAKFLDLYSTPESPIEK
;
A
#
# COMPACT_ATOMS: atom_id res chain seq x y z
N MET A 1 16.81 -24.34 -2.34
CA MET A 1 15.85 -24.43 -1.23
C MET A 1 16.65 -24.67 0.02
N ILE A 2 16.43 -23.89 1.06
CA ILE A 2 17.09 -24.10 2.37
C ILE A 2 16.51 -25.42 2.95
N PRO A 3 17.32 -26.44 3.28
CA PRO A 3 16.83 -27.76 3.68
C PRO A 3 15.82 -27.75 4.84
N GLU A 4 16.04 -26.85 5.79
CA GLU A 4 15.19 -26.64 6.96
C GLU A 4 13.81 -26.11 6.53
N VAL A 5 13.79 -25.09 5.65
CA VAL A 5 12.56 -24.53 5.08
C VAL A 5 11.80 -25.56 4.26
N GLU A 6 12.48 -26.40 3.48
CA GLU A 6 11.83 -27.49 2.72
C GLU A 6 11.08 -28.44 3.64
N THR A 7 11.71 -28.80 4.76
CA THR A 7 11.17 -29.75 5.72
C THR A 7 9.89 -29.23 6.36
N LEU A 8 9.86 -27.92 6.69
CA LEU A 8 8.67 -27.25 7.22
C LEU A 8 7.55 -27.12 6.18
N TYR A 9 7.89 -26.80 4.93
CA TYR A 9 6.92 -26.54 3.87
C TYR A 9 6.28 -27.79 3.27
N ARG A 10 7.05 -28.90 3.18
CA ARG A 10 6.62 -30.14 2.51
C ARG A 10 5.26 -30.70 2.97
N PRO A 11 4.93 -30.75 4.28
CA PRO A 11 3.61 -31.18 4.74
C PRO A 11 2.48 -30.32 4.18
N PHE A 12 2.66 -28.99 4.16
CA PHE A 12 1.65 -28.08 3.64
C PHE A 12 1.44 -28.26 2.15
N ARG A 13 2.52 -28.36 1.36
CA ARG A 13 2.42 -28.64 -0.08
C ARG A 13 1.63 -29.91 -0.38
N ARG A 14 1.90 -31.00 0.35
CA ARG A 14 1.17 -32.27 0.20
C ARG A 14 -0.31 -32.13 0.57
N PHE A 15 -0.61 -31.35 1.60
CA PHE A 15 -1.99 -31.07 1.97
C PHE A 15 -2.69 -30.24 0.87
N ALA A 16 -2.05 -29.17 0.40
CA ALA A 16 -2.58 -28.29 -0.64
C ALA A 16 -2.87 -29.04 -1.95
N SER A 17 -2.05 -30.04 -2.31
CA SER A 17 -2.31 -30.88 -3.49
C SER A 17 -3.55 -31.78 -3.40
N THR A 18 -4.17 -31.87 -2.22
CA THR A 18 -5.44 -32.57 -2.03
C THR A 18 -6.65 -31.64 -2.04
N LEU A 19 -6.47 -30.34 -2.25
CA LEU A 19 -7.57 -29.37 -2.28
C LEU A 19 -8.13 -29.23 -3.69
N ASP A 20 -9.47 -29.28 -3.81
CA ASP A 20 -10.17 -28.93 -5.04
C ASP A 20 -10.03 -27.43 -5.30
N VAL A 21 -9.44 -27.04 -6.43
CA VAL A 21 -9.15 -25.64 -6.74
C VAL A 21 -10.44 -24.82 -6.74
N SER A 22 -11.43 -25.22 -7.54
CA SER A 22 -12.65 -24.44 -7.77
C SER A 22 -13.42 -24.18 -6.48
N ARG A 23 -13.65 -25.23 -5.67
CA ARG A 23 -14.34 -25.10 -4.38
C ARG A 23 -13.51 -24.34 -3.36
N SER A 24 -12.19 -24.51 -3.37
CA SER A 24 -11.30 -23.80 -2.43
C SER A 24 -11.25 -22.30 -2.70
N LEU A 25 -11.24 -21.89 -3.96
CA LEU A 25 -11.33 -20.47 -4.35
C LEU A 25 -12.65 -19.84 -3.87
N VAL A 26 -13.76 -20.58 -3.90
CA VAL A 26 -15.03 -20.13 -3.32
C VAL A 26 -14.98 -20.04 -1.79
N GLY A 27 -14.31 -20.98 -1.11
CA GLY A 27 -14.10 -20.94 0.34
C GLY A 27 -13.28 -19.72 0.78
N ILE A 28 -12.22 -19.40 0.04
CA ILE A 28 -11.42 -18.19 0.22
C ILE A 28 -12.30 -16.94 0.02
N TRP A 29 -13.06 -16.89 -1.07
CA TRP A 29 -13.97 -15.79 -1.37
C TRP A 29 -14.99 -15.53 -0.26
N ARG A 30 -15.67 -16.57 0.25
CA ARG A 30 -16.63 -16.44 1.36
C ARG A 30 -15.97 -15.88 2.61
N SER A 31 -14.78 -16.38 2.93
CA SER A 31 -14.01 -15.93 4.10
C SER A 31 -13.61 -14.46 3.95
N ALA A 32 -13.13 -14.06 2.77
CA ALA A 32 -12.78 -12.67 2.48
C ALA A 32 -13.98 -11.73 2.60
N CYS A 33 -15.12 -12.08 2.01
CA CYS A 33 -16.34 -11.27 2.08
C CYS A 33 -16.86 -11.14 3.52
N TYR A 34 -16.77 -12.21 4.32
CA TYR A 34 -17.11 -12.15 5.74
C TYR A 34 -16.20 -11.18 6.50
N LEU A 35 -14.87 -11.31 6.35
CA LEU A 35 -13.90 -10.42 7.01
C LEU A 35 -14.10 -8.95 6.61
N ASP A 36 -14.32 -8.69 5.32
CA ASP A 36 -14.59 -7.35 4.82
C ASP A 36 -15.88 -6.78 5.42
N ALA A 37 -16.99 -7.55 5.42
CA ALA A 37 -18.23 -7.09 6.05
C ALA A 37 -18.06 -6.75 7.54
N ARG A 38 -17.31 -7.57 8.29
CA ARG A 38 -17.03 -7.33 9.72
C ARG A 38 -16.18 -6.08 9.94
N SER A 39 -15.19 -5.83 9.09
CA SER A 39 -14.36 -4.62 9.15
C SER A 39 -15.16 -3.33 8.96
N LEU A 40 -16.30 -3.40 8.27
CA LEU A 40 -17.24 -2.29 8.07
C LEU A 40 -18.32 -2.19 9.15
N GLY A 41 -18.22 -2.98 10.22
CA GLY A 41 -19.25 -3.07 11.25
C GLY A 41 -20.57 -3.67 10.76
N ARG A 42 -20.57 -4.39 9.63
CA ARG A 42 -21.76 -5.02 9.05
C ARG A 42 -21.85 -6.50 9.45
N ASN A 43 -23.06 -7.04 9.34
CA ASN A 43 -23.29 -8.47 9.49
C ASN A 43 -23.04 -9.17 8.15
N GLY A 44 -21.90 -9.87 8.03
CA GLY A 44 -21.59 -10.73 6.90
C GLY A 44 -22.21 -12.12 7.04
N VAL A 45 -22.31 -12.85 5.91
CA VAL A 45 -22.68 -14.27 5.92
C VAL A 45 -21.49 -15.08 6.41
N PHE A 46 -21.68 -15.82 7.51
CA PHE A 46 -20.61 -16.65 8.08
C PHE A 46 -20.16 -17.72 7.07
N PRO A 47 -18.85 -17.88 6.80
CA PRO A 47 -18.36 -18.72 5.71
C PRO A 47 -18.58 -20.23 5.93
N PHE A 48 -18.67 -20.67 7.20
CA PHE A 48 -18.79 -22.08 7.60
C PHE A 48 -20.00 -22.31 8.52
N PRO A 49 -21.25 -22.25 8.01
CA PRO A 49 -22.45 -22.33 8.84
C PRO A 49 -22.49 -23.53 9.79
N GLU A 50 -21.91 -24.66 9.38
CA GLU A 50 -21.85 -25.92 10.13
C GLU A 50 -21.09 -25.84 11.45
N VAL A 51 -20.17 -24.87 11.60
CA VAL A 51 -19.36 -24.69 12.82
C VAL A 51 -19.56 -23.33 13.47
N ARG A 52 -20.52 -22.52 13.02
CA ARG A 52 -20.74 -21.15 13.56
C ARG A 52 -20.86 -21.13 15.10
N ALA A 53 -21.56 -22.12 15.66
CA ALA A 53 -21.77 -22.23 17.11
C ALA A 53 -20.48 -22.53 17.91
N GLN A 54 -19.40 -22.93 17.24
CA GLN A 54 -18.11 -23.24 17.87
C GLN A 54 -17.23 -22.00 18.08
N PHE A 55 -17.61 -20.84 17.51
CA PHE A 55 -16.87 -19.58 17.67
C PHE A 55 -17.49 -18.77 18.81
N PRO A 56 -16.81 -18.65 19.96
CA PRO A 56 -17.34 -17.89 21.07
C PRO A 56 -17.16 -16.38 20.82
N PRO A 57 -17.95 -15.50 21.50
CA PRO A 57 -17.90 -14.06 21.28
C PRO A 57 -16.55 -13.40 21.56
N ASP A 58 -15.75 -13.99 22.45
CA ASP A 58 -14.41 -13.53 22.86
C ASP A 58 -13.28 -14.03 21.94
N ALA A 59 -13.55 -15.01 21.09
CA ALA A 59 -12.63 -15.47 20.05
C ALA A 59 -13.38 -15.67 18.71
N PRO A 60 -13.96 -14.61 18.13
CA PRO A 60 -14.71 -14.72 16.89
C PRO A 60 -13.79 -15.04 15.71
N PHE A 61 -14.37 -15.49 14.59
CA PHE A 61 -13.62 -15.85 13.38
C PHE A 61 -12.72 -14.72 12.89
N GLU A 62 -13.20 -13.48 12.88
CA GLU A 62 -12.43 -12.30 12.46
C GLU A 62 -11.28 -11.92 13.41
N ALA A 63 -11.25 -12.44 14.63
CA ALA A 63 -10.11 -12.31 15.54
C ALA A 63 -9.07 -13.43 15.34
N GLN A 64 -9.43 -14.47 14.58
CA GLN A 64 -8.61 -15.64 14.37
C GLN A 64 -8.16 -15.82 12.94
N ILE A 65 -8.77 -15.19 11.94
CA ILE A 65 -8.40 -15.37 10.52
C ILE A 65 -8.19 -14.01 9.90
N TYR A 66 -7.05 -13.83 9.23
CA TYR A 66 -6.68 -12.54 8.68
C TYR A 66 -6.66 -12.53 7.15
N PRO A 67 -6.93 -11.38 6.51
CA PRO A 67 -6.93 -11.30 5.04
C PRO A 67 -5.59 -11.69 4.38
N TRP A 68 -4.45 -11.40 5.01
CA TRP A 68 -3.13 -11.81 4.50
C TRP A 68 -2.87 -13.32 4.63
N ASP A 69 -3.63 -14.05 5.45
CA ASP A 69 -3.59 -15.51 5.47
C ASP A 69 -4.31 -16.07 4.25
N LEU A 70 -5.44 -15.47 3.87
CA LEU A 70 -6.21 -15.83 2.68
C LEU A 70 -5.40 -15.64 1.40
N GLU A 71 -4.57 -14.60 1.34
CA GLU A 71 -3.65 -14.37 0.22
C GLU A 71 -2.62 -15.51 0.06
N VAL A 72 -2.07 -16.01 1.18
CA VAL A 72 -1.17 -17.17 1.17
C VAL A 72 -1.93 -18.42 0.73
N LEU A 73 -3.12 -18.67 1.29
CA LEU A 73 -3.93 -19.81 0.87
C LEU A 73 -4.29 -19.77 -0.61
N LEU A 74 -4.63 -18.59 -1.15
CA LEU A 74 -4.90 -18.40 -2.57
C LEU A 74 -3.71 -18.84 -3.41
N ARG A 75 -2.51 -18.35 -3.08
CA ARG A 75 -1.27 -18.72 -3.78
C ARG A 75 -1.05 -20.24 -3.77
N GLU A 76 -1.21 -20.87 -2.62
CA GLU A 76 -0.93 -22.30 -2.44
C GLU A 76 -1.98 -23.19 -3.12
N VAL A 77 -3.25 -22.78 -3.13
CA VAL A 77 -4.32 -23.46 -3.88
C VAL A 77 -4.08 -23.34 -5.39
N LEU A 78 -3.68 -22.17 -5.88
CA LEU A 78 -3.37 -21.98 -7.30
C LEU A 78 -2.21 -22.87 -7.75
N MET A 79 -1.14 -22.94 -6.95
CA MET A 79 0.05 -23.73 -7.28
C MET A 79 -0.22 -25.24 -7.24
N HIS A 80 -0.85 -25.73 -6.17
CA HIS A 80 -0.85 -27.17 -5.87
C HIS A 80 -2.21 -27.83 -6.01
N GLY A 81 -3.30 -27.08 -5.92
CA GLY A 81 -4.64 -27.64 -5.90
C GLY A 81 -4.94 -28.49 -7.14
N ALA A 82 -5.73 -29.54 -6.94
CA ALA A 82 -6.18 -30.44 -7.98
C ALA A 82 -7.62 -30.14 -8.39
N PHE A 83 -8.04 -30.61 -9.55
CA PHE A 83 -9.46 -30.63 -9.90
C PHE A 83 -10.13 -31.91 -9.38
N TRP A 84 -11.40 -31.81 -9.01
CA TRP A 84 -12.25 -32.94 -8.60
C TRP A 84 -11.77 -33.66 -7.34
N SER A 85 -11.08 -32.94 -6.45
CA SER A 85 -10.67 -33.49 -5.17
C SER A 85 -11.83 -33.53 -4.17
N SER A 86 -11.74 -34.42 -3.19
CA SER A 86 -12.76 -34.58 -2.14
C SER A 86 -12.69 -33.53 -1.04
N ARG A 87 -11.56 -32.83 -0.89
CA ARG A 87 -11.35 -31.79 0.12
C ARG A 87 -11.36 -30.42 -0.52
N SER A 88 -11.87 -29.41 0.18
CA SER A 88 -11.79 -28.02 -0.27
C SER A 88 -11.69 -27.05 0.90
N LEU A 89 -11.20 -25.83 0.63
CA LEU A 89 -11.24 -24.75 1.63
C LEU A 89 -12.65 -24.18 1.86
N ALA A 90 -13.68 -24.68 1.16
CA ALA A 90 -15.07 -24.40 1.51
C ALA A 90 -15.56 -25.21 2.73
N ASP A 91 -14.76 -26.19 3.18
CA ASP A 91 -15.06 -27.04 4.34
C ASP A 91 -14.18 -26.60 5.53
N TRP A 92 -14.78 -26.35 6.71
CA TRP A 92 -14.05 -25.80 7.86
C TRP A 92 -12.80 -26.58 8.26
N GLN A 93 -12.88 -27.92 8.32
CA GLN A 93 -11.76 -28.75 8.75
C GLN A 93 -10.53 -28.57 7.84
N SER A 94 -10.76 -28.52 6.53
CA SER A 94 -9.69 -28.31 5.55
C SER A 94 -9.14 -26.88 5.65
N PHE A 95 -10.03 -25.90 5.80
CA PHE A 95 -9.65 -24.50 5.97
C PHE A 95 -8.78 -24.27 7.21
N ALA A 96 -9.23 -24.72 8.38
CA ALA A 96 -8.48 -24.62 9.63
C ALA A 96 -7.13 -25.35 9.55
N THR A 97 -7.10 -26.52 8.92
CA THR A 97 -5.85 -27.27 8.68
C THR A 97 -4.86 -26.47 7.84
N ALA A 98 -5.34 -25.82 6.76
CA ALA A 98 -4.51 -24.99 5.89
C ALA A 98 -3.92 -23.78 6.64
N ILE A 99 -4.75 -23.07 7.41
CA ILE A 99 -4.31 -21.92 8.22
C ILE A 99 -3.27 -22.35 9.27
N ASN A 100 -3.49 -23.48 9.94
CA ASN A 100 -2.54 -24.00 10.93
C ASN A 100 -1.20 -24.37 10.29
N HIS A 101 -1.19 -24.84 9.03
CA HIS A 101 0.05 -25.04 8.29
C HIS A 101 0.79 -23.72 8.04
N VAL A 102 0.10 -22.67 7.57
CA VAL A 102 0.70 -21.35 7.36
C VAL A 102 1.33 -20.83 8.64
N ARG A 103 0.59 -20.85 9.74
CA ARG A 103 1.05 -20.39 11.07
C ARG A 103 2.23 -21.17 11.59
N ARG A 104 2.21 -22.49 11.42
CA ARG A 104 3.31 -23.34 11.85
C ARG A 104 4.59 -23.00 11.10
N ILE A 105 4.50 -22.83 9.77
CA ILE A 105 5.67 -22.47 8.96
C ILE A 105 6.21 -21.11 9.41
N ASP A 106 5.35 -20.11 9.59
CA ASP A 106 5.72 -18.77 10.06
C ASP A 106 6.43 -18.82 11.44
N ASN A 107 5.80 -19.48 12.42
CA ASN A 107 6.33 -19.62 13.78
C ASN A 107 7.66 -20.40 13.83
N ASP A 108 7.79 -21.46 13.03
CA ASP A 108 8.97 -22.32 13.02
C ASP A 108 10.13 -21.69 12.19
N MET A 109 9.84 -20.76 11.26
CA MET A 109 10.84 -20.02 10.49
C MET A 109 11.54 -18.93 11.31
N GLY A 110 10.83 -18.25 12.20
CA GLY A 110 11.39 -17.13 12.98
C GLY A 110 12.68 -17.48 13.72
N PRO A 111 12.72 -18.52 14.58
CA PRO A 111 13.93 -18.91 15.29
C PRO A 111 15.12 -19.25 14.38
N LEU A 112 14.86 -19.81 13.19
CA LEU A 112 15.88 -20.14 12.19
C LEU A 112 16.47 -18.91 11.50
N GLN A 113 15.67 -17.85 11.37
CA GLN A 113 16.07 -16.61 10.69
C GLN A 113 16.83 -15.66 11.62
N PHE A 114 16.48 -15.63 12.92
CA PHE A 114 16.98 -14.58 13.82
C PHE A 114 18.28 -14.92 14.53
N ASP A 115 18.55 -16.18 14.90
CA ASP A 115 19.76 -16.61 15.66
C ASP A 115 20.24 -15.63 16.76
N GLY A 116 19.30 -14.96 17.46
CA GLY A 116 19.60 -13.97 18.50
C GLY A 116 19.96 -12.54 18.03
N ASP A 117 19.96 -12.27 16.73
CA ASP A 117 20.20 -10.94 16.15
C ASP A 117 18.95 -10.05 16.26
N GLN A 118 19.02 -9.03 17.13
CA GLN A 118 17.96 -8.03 17.28
C GLN A 118 17.70 -7.23 15.99
N SER A 119 18.72 -7.03 15.14
CA SER A 119 18.55 -6.32 13.87
C SER A 119 17.67 -7.12 12.90
N ALA A 120 17.77 -8.45 12.93
CA ALA A 120 16.96 -9.35 12.12
C ALA A 120 15.47 -9.34 12.55
N VAL A 121 15.19 -9.23 13.85
CA VAL A 121 13.82 -9.07 14.36
C VAL A 121 13.17 -7.78 13.84
N LEU A 122 13.90 -6.67 13.84
CA LEU A 122 13.37 -5.38 13.37
C LEU A 122 13.14 -5.38 11.85
N LYS A 123 14.05 -5.99 11.08
CA LYS A 123 13.83 -6.24 9.65
C LYS A 123 12.57 -7.07 9.42
N GLU A 124 12.29 -8.05 10.27
CA GLU A 124 11.04 -8.81 10.19
C GLU A 124 9.80 -7.95 10.48
N ILE A 125 9.85 -7.09 11.51
CA ILE A 125 8.74 -6.17 11.81
C ILE A 125 8.41 -5.30 10.60
N HIS A 126 9.41 -4.80 9.86
CA HIS A 126 9.20 -4.06 8.61
C HIS A 126 8.51 -4.93 7.54
N ARG A 127 8.93 -6.18 7.36
CA ARG A 127 8.31 -7.10 6.38
C ARG A 127 6.86 -7.42 6.77
N ILE A 128 6.62 -7.70 8.05
CA ILE A 128 5.28 -7.91 8.64
C ILE A 128 4.41 -6.68 8.39
N ALA A 129 4.94 -5.48 8.63
CA ALA A 129 4.26 -4.22 8.35
C ALA A 129 3.80 -4.17 6.90
N HIS A 130 4.73 -4.40 5.96
CA HIS A 130 4.49 -4.35 4.52
C HIS A 130 3.45 -5.38 4.05
N ARG A 131 3.37 -6.53 4.72
CA ARG A 131 2.41 -7.60 4.44
C ARG A 131 1.03 -7.37 5.06
N GLN A 132 0.96 -6.98 6.33
CA GLN A 132 -0.30 -7.00 7.10
C GLN A 132 -1.06 -5.67 7.04
N PHE A 133 -0.37 -4.54 7.16
CA PHE A 133 -1.02 -3.23 7.29
C PHE A 133 -1.86 -2.80 6.07
N PRO A 134 -1.57 -3.16 4.79
CA PRO A 134 -2.46 -2.78 3.69
C PRO A 134 -3.86 -3.38 3.81
N TRP A 135 -4.01 -4.45 4.60
CA TRP A 135 -5.29 -5.10 4.85
C TRP A 135 -6.04 -4.48 6.03
N GLN A 136 -5.32 -3.78 6.92
CA GLN A 136 -5.83 -3.18 8.16
C GLN A 136 -6.09 -1.69 8.04
N SER A 137 -5.39 -0.98 7.15
CA SER A 137 -5.55 0.46 6.97
C SER A 137 -6.93 0.82 6.43
N TYR A 138 -7.28 2.11 6.49
CA TYR A 138 -8.54 2.62 5.97
C TYR A 138 -8.54 2.54 4.43
N ARG A 139 -8.88 1.35 3.90
CA ARG A 139 -8.72 0.98 2.47
C ARG A 139 -9.39 1.97 1.52
N TYR A 140 -10.49 2.60 1.93
CA TYR A 140 -11.21 3.57 1.09
C TYR A 140 -10.49 4.91 0.95
N GLY A 141 -9.72 5.34 1.96
CA GLY A 141 -8.93 6.58 1.88
C GLY A 141 -7.91 6.49 0.73
N ASN A 142 -7.17 5.38 0.69
CA ASN A 142 -6.22 5.10 -0.39
C ASN A 142 -6.92 5.06 -1.76
N VAL A 143 -8.03 4.32 -1.87
CA VAL A 143 -8.81 4.25 -3.12
C VAL A 143 -9.24 5.64 -3.61
N ILE A 144 -9.82 6.46 -2.73
CA ILE A 144 -10.27 7.82 -3.04
C ILE A 144 -9.08 8.71 -3.45
N ARG A 145 -7.95 8.61 -2.75
CA ARG A 145 -6.73 9.36 -3.07
C ARG A 145 -6.29 9.09 -4.50
N TYR A 146 -6.15 7.82 -4.90
CA TYR A 146 -5.73 7.49 -6.26
C TYR A 146 -6.74 7.93 -7.32
N TRP A 147 -8.03 7.85 -7.03
CA TRP A 147 -9.04 8.39 -7.93
C TRP A 147 -8.96 9.91 -8.08
N ARG A 148 -8.64 10.63 -7.00
CA ARG A 148 -8.39 12.08 -7.05
C ARG A 148 -7.15 12.39 -7.88
N LEU A 149 -6.06 11.64 -7.72
CA LEU A 149 -4.85 11.79 -8.53
C LEU A 149 -5.14 11.57 -10.02
N PHE A 150 -5.82 10.48 -10.37
CA PHE A 150 -6.20 10.16 -11.76
C PHE A 150 -7.24 11.11 -12.36
N SER A 151 -7.89 11.94 -11.53
CA SER A 151 -8.79 13.00 -12.00
C SER A 151 -8.06 14.29 -12.38
N SER A 152 -6.75 14.37 -12.13
CA SER A 152 -5.94 15.48 -12.62
C SER A 152 -5.90 15.47 -14.14
N SER A 153 -5.95 16.66 -14.75
CA SER A 153 -5.90 16.82 -16.20
C SER A 153 -4.62 16.25 -16.82
N ALA A 154 -3.54 16.14 -16.04
CA ALA A 154 -2.26 15.60 -16.49
C ALA A 154 -2.25 14.06 -16.58
N LEU A 155 -3.17 13.37 -15.89
CA LEU A 155 -3.22 11.90 -15.85
C LEU A 155 -4.48 11.32 -16.51
N SER A 156 -5.54 12.11 -16.65
CA SER A 156 -6.83 11.62 -17.18
C SER A 156 -6.74 11.08 -18.59
N ASP A 157 -5.89 11.67 -19.44
CA ASP A 157 -5.74 11.27 -20.84
C ASP A 157 -5.01 9.94 -20.97
N GLY A 158 -3.89 9.78 -20.26
CA GLY A 158 -3.16 8.51 -20.20
C GLY A 158 -3.98 7.39 -19.59
N LEU A 159 -4.79 7.69 -18.57
CA LEU A 159 -5.72 6.72 -18.00
C LEU A 159 -6.75 6.26 -19.03
N ARG A 160 -7.28 7.19 -19.83
CA ARG A 160 -8.26 6.88 -20.88
C ARG A 160 -7.63 6.08 -22.01
N GLU A 161 -6.39 6.37 -22.39
CA GLU A 161 -5.64 5.59 -23.37
C GLU A 161 -5.41 4.16 -22.86
N LEU A 162 -4.96 4.02 -21.61
CA LEU A 162 -4.65 2.73 -21.00
C LEU A 162 -5.90 1.85 -20.84
N THR A 163 -6.99 2.42 -20.37
CA THR A 163 -8.17 1.66 -19.92
C THR A 163 -9.33 1.68 -20.92
N GLY A 164 -9.36 2.66 -21.83
CA GLY A 164 -10.53 2.98 -22.64
C GLY A 164 -11.66 3.68 -21.87
N LEU A 165 -11.46 4.00 -20.58
CA LEU A 165 -12.46 4.56 -19.69
C LEU A 165 -12.01 5.94 -19.18
N THR A 166 -12.97 6.85 -18.98
CA THR A 166 -12.71 8.06 -18.19
C THR A 166 -12.50 7.71 -16.72
N THR A 167 -11.84 8.58 -15.94
CA THR A 167 -11.65 8.37 -14.50
C THR A 167 -12.99 8.11 -13.79
N ALA A 168 -14.03 8.90 -14.08
CA ALA A 168 -15.36 8.71 -13.49
C ALA A 168 -16.02 7.36 -13.87
N GLN A 169 -15.76 6.84 -15.07
CA GLN A 169 -16.24 5.51 -15.46
C GLN A 169 -15.45 4.41 -14.75
N LEU A 170 -14.13 4.54 -14.65
CA LEU A 170 -13.28 3.59 -13.93
C LEU A 170 -13.70 3.48 -12.45
N VAL A 171 -13.94 4.61 -11.78
CA VAL A 171 -14.43 4.63 -10.39
C VAL A 171 -15.75 3.86 -10.25
N ARG A 172 -16.72 4.16 -11.11
CA ARG A 172 -18.03 3.47 -11.10
C ARG A 172 -17.90 1.98 -11.37
N LEU A 173 -17.06 1.59 -12.33
CA LEU A 173 -16.79 0.19 -12.65
C LEU A 173 -16.14 -0.53 -11.47
N ALA A 174 -15.15 0.08 -10.82
CA ALA A 174 -14.45 -0.50 -9.68
C ALA A 174 -15.41 -0.73 -8.50
N ILE A 175 -16.25 0.25 -8.18
CA ILE A 175 -17.28 0.13 -7.12
C ILE A 175 -18.31 -0.93 -7.48
N ALA A 176 -18.86 -0.91 -8.69
CA ALA A 176 -19.87 -1.88 -9.13
C ALA A 176 -19.31 -3.31 -9.13
N THR A 177 -18.08 -3.49 -9.61
CA THR A 177 -17.40 -4.79 -9.63
C THR A 177 -17.09 -5.28 -8.23
N PHE A 178 -16.61 -4.41 -7.33
CA PHE A 178 -16.37 -4.77 -5.92
C PHE A 178 -17.67 -5.13 -5.20
N ALA A 179 -18.74 -4.35 -5.40
CA ALA A 179 -20.06 -4.64 -4.84
C ALA A 179 -20.60 -5.98 -5.33
N HIS A 180 -20.52 -6.24 -6.64
CA HIS A 180 -20.91 -7.53 -7.23
C HIS A 180 -20.13 -8.68 -6.60
N PHE A 181 -18.79 -8.56 -6.55
CA PHE A 181 -17.94 -9.60 -5.97
C PHE A 181 -18.05 -9.72 -4.45
N SER A 182 -18.71 -8.79 -3.75
CA SER A 182 -19.04 -8.96 -2.34
C SER A 182 -20.25 -9.88 -2.12
N GLU A 183 -21.02 -10.15 -3.17
CA GLU A 183 -22.25 -10.95 -3.14
C GLU A 183 -22.14 -12.25 -3.95
N GLN A 184 -21.41 -12.22 -5.06
CA GLN A 184 -21.27 -13.34 -5.99
C GLN A 184 -19.81 -13.55 -6.38
N PRO A 185 -19.28 -14.80 -6.38
CA PRO A 185 -17.88 -15.05 -6.74
C PRO A 185 -17.60 -14.94 -8.24
N LEU A 186 -18.65 -14.89 -9.08
CA LEU A 186 -18.58 -14.95 -10.53
C LEU A 186 -19.29 -13.76 -11.17
N LEU A 187 -18.66 -13.15 -12.17
CA LEU A 187 -19.23 -12.08 -13.00
C LEU A 187 -19.16 -12.49 -14.47
N THR A 188 -20.26 -12.36 -15.22
CA THR A 188 -20.23 -12.57 -16.68
C THR A 188 -19.68 -11.34 -17.39
N LEU A 189 -18.78 -11.53 -18.35
CA LEU A 189 -18.26 -10.43 -19.18
C LEU A 189 -19.34 -9.81 -20.10
N ARG A 190 -20.54 -10.40 -20.17
CA ARG A 190 -21.71 -9.86 -20.89
C ARG A 190 -22.60 -8.97 -20.02
N MET A 191 -22.21 -8.70 -18.77
CA MET A 191 -22.97 -7.84 -17.86
C MET A 191 -23.16 -6.45 -18.47
N ASP A 192 -24.39 -5.93 -18.38
CA ASP A 192 -24.69 -4.59 -18.88
C ASP A 192 -24.29 -3.53 -17.86
N PHE A 193 -23.29 -2.71 -18.22
CA PHE A 193 -22.84 -1.57 -17.42
C PHE A 193 -23.40 -0.23 -17.93
N SER A 194 -24.28 -0.25 -18.94
CA SER A 194 -24.95 0.96 -19.44
C SER A 194 -25.75 1.73 -18.36
N PRO A 195 -26.39 1.09 -17.35
CA PRO A 195 -27.11 1.82 -16.30
C PRO A 195 -26.20 2.71 -15.44
N ILE A 196 -24.91 2.40 -15.36
CA ILE A 196 -23.91 3.22 -14.67
C ILE A 196 -23.10 4.11 -15.64
N GLY A 197 -23.55 4.25 -16.89
CA GLY A 197 -22.96 5.13 -17.89
C GLY A 197 -21.64 4.62 -18.48
N ILE A 198 -21.48 3.30 -18.58
CA ILE A 198 -20.28 2.66 -19.14
C ILE A 198 -20.70 1.77 -20.30
N ASP A 199 -20.01 1.91 -21.43
CA ASP A 199 -20.17 1.00 -22.55
C ASP A 199 -19.74 -0.42 -22.15
N SER A 200 -20.62 -1.39 -22.33
CA SER A 200 -20.41 -2.77 -21.89
C SER A 200 -19.24 -3.43 -22.59
N ALA A 201 -18.93 -3.07 -23.85
CA ALA A 201 -17.75 -3.59 -24.55
C ALA A 201 -16.45 -2.98 -23.98
N ALA A 202 -16.43 -1.69 -23.66
CA ALA A 202 -15.30 -1.05 -22.98
C ALA A 202 -15.06 -1.63 -21.59
N ALA A 203 -16.11 -1.83 -20.79
CA ALA A 203 -16.03 -2.47 -19.47
C ALA A 203 -15.48 -3.91 -19.59
N ALA A 204 -16.04 -4.72 -20.49
CA ALA A 204 -15.59 -6.10 -20.72
C ALA A 204 -14.13 -6.16 -21.17
N LYS A 205 -13.71 -5.27 -22.09
CA LYS A 205 -12.31 -5.18 -22.54
C LYS A 205 -11.37 -4.85 -21.38
N PHE A 206 -11.71 -3.88 -20.55
CA PHE A 206 -10.88 -3.49 -19.42
C PHE A 206 -10.80 -4.61 -18.36
N LEU A 207 -11.94 -5.16 -17.93
CA LEU A 207 -11.98 -6.24 -16.94
C LEU A 207 -11.26 -7.51 -17.43
N ARG A 208 -11.40 -7.86 -18.72
CA ARG A 208 -10.65 -8.96 -19.34
C ARG A 208 -9.13 -8.72 -19.29
N SER A 209 -8.67 -7.48 -19.43
CA SER A 209 -7.23 -7.17 -19.39
C SER A 209 -6.61 -7.50 -18.02
N LEU A 210 -7.43 -7.43 -16.96
CA LEU A 210 -7.10 -7.76 -15.57
C LEU A 210 -7.27 -9.25 -15.23
N ALA A 211 -7.67 -10.09 -16.20
CA ALA A 211 -7.96 -11.50 -15.99
C ALA A 211 -6.92 -12.41 -16.64
N ARG A 212 -6.71 -13.60 -16.07
CA ARG A 212 -5.89 -14.67 -16.66
C ARG A 212 -6.58 -16.02 -16.51
N PRO A 213 -6.46 -16.94 -17.48
CA PRO A 213 -6.90 -18.32 -17.28
C PRO A 213 -6.11 -18.98 -16.12
N LEU A 214 -6.67 -20.03 -15.54
CA LEU A 214 -6.09 -20.67 -14.35
C LEU A 214 -4.66 -21.22 -14.57
N GLU A 215 -4.41 -21.89 -15.69
CA GLU A 215 -3.08 -22.50 -15.94
C GLU A 215 -1.95 -21.46 -16.07
N PRO A 216 -2.07 -20.41 -16.91
CA PRO A 216 -1.09 -19.32 -16.92
C PRO A 216 -0.88 -18.66 -15.56
N LEU A 217 -1.94 -18.55 -14.76
CA LEU A 217 -1.85 -18.00 -13.41
C LEU A 217 -1.08 -18.93 -12.47
N ARG A 218 -1.30 -20.25 -12.55
CA ARG A 218 -0.53 -21.27 -11.82
C ARG A 218 0.95 -21.20 -12.17
N GLU A 219 1.29 -21.12 -13.46
CA GLU A 219 2.68 -20.98 -13.94
C GLU A 219 3.33 -19.70 -13.39
N ALA A 220 2.66 -18.57 -13.48
CA ALA A 220 3.15 -17.31 -12.93
C ALA A 220 3.36 -17.39 -11.40
N THR A 221 2.49 -18.12 -10.70
CA THR A 221 2.58 -18.28 -9.25
C THR A 221 3.77 -19.17 -8.86
N LEU A 222 3.99 -20.27 -9.59
CA LEU A 222 5.16 -21.12 -9.41
C LEU A 222 6.47 -20.37 -9.70
N ALA A 223 6.48 -19.50 -10.71
CA ALA A 223 7.66 -18.70 -11.06
C ALA A 223 7.99 -17.63 -10.00
N ALA A 224 6.97 -17.05 -9.35
CA ALA A 224 7.14 -16.06 -8.29
C ALA A 224 7.48 -16.66 -6.92
N GLN A 225 7.31 -17.98 -6.77
CA GLN A 225 7.42 -18.67 -5.48
C GLN A 225 8.84 -18.62 -4.90
N LYS A 226 8.91 -18.46 -3.58
CA LYS A 226 10.15 -18.51 -2.79
C LYS A 226 10.17 -19.74 -1.92
N TYR A 227 11.38 -20.27 -1.66
CA TYR A 227 11.60 -21.48 -0.86
C TYR A 227 12.76 -21.29 0.13
N ASP A 228 12.79 -20.11 0.71
CA ASP A 228 13.73 -19.59 1.70
C ASP A 228 12.91 -18.81 2.77
N PHE A 229 13.58 -17.98 3.57
CA PHE A 229 12.93 -17.12 4.57
C PHE A 229 11.99 -16.06 3.98
N ASP A 230 11.91 -15.91 2.65
CA ASP A 230 10.96 -15.04 1.95
C ASP A 230 9.68 -15.78 1.51
N TRP A 231 9.51 -17.08 1.83
CA TRP A 231 8.34 -17.88 1.42
C TRP A 231 7.00 -17.20 1.72
N LEU A 232 6.85 -16.65 2.92
CA LEU A 232 5.62 -16.00 3.36
C LEU A 232 5.32 -14.69 2.60
N TYR A 233 6.37 -14.09 2.03
CA TYR A 233 6.34 -12.81 1.33
C TYR A 233 6.50 -12.96 -0.19
N ALA A 234 6.49 -14.19 -0.71
CA ALA A 234 6.58 -14.42 -2.15
C ALA A 234 5.40 -13.76 -2.86
N PHE A 235 5.71 -13.05 -3.96
CA PHE A 235 4.75 -12.26 -4.70
C PHE A 235 3.59 -13.11 -5.22
N ASN A 236 2.35 -12.62 -5.03
CA ASN A 236 1.15 -13.26 -5.55
C ASN A 236 0.72 -12.61 -6.88
N PRO A 237 0.78 -13.32 -8.03
CA PRO A 237 0.40 -12.75 -9.32
C PRO A 237 -1.06 -12.24 -9.40
N MET A 238 -1.95 -12.76 -8.56
CA MET A 238 -3.35 -12.28 -8.47
C MET A 238 -3.44 -10.82 -8.02
N ILE A 239 -2.37 -10.26 -7.44
CA ILE A 239 -2.30 -8.85 -7.14
C ILE A 239 -2.34 -7.99 -8.44
N ASP A 240 -1.75 -8.48 -9.53
CA ASP A 240 -1.72 -7.77 -10.82
C ASP A 240 -2.86 -8.21 -11.74
N THR A 241 -3.32 -9.46 -11.63
CA THR A 241 -4.44 -10.01 -12.39
C THR A 241 -5.45 -10.67 -11.44
N PRO A 242 -6.31 -9.88 -10.77
CA PRO A 242 -7.17 -10.35 -9.67
C PRO A 242 -8.34 -11.23 -10.09
N PHE A 243 -8.50 -11.47 -11.40
CA PHE A 243 -9.57 -12.28 -11.94
C PHE A 243 -9.03 -13.54 -12.62
N ILE A 244 -9.70 -14.66 -12.34
CA ILE A 244 -9.50 -15.90 -13.08
C ILE A 244 -10.53 -15.92 -14.20
N LEU A 245 -10.06 -16.00 -15.45
CA LEU A 245 -10.91 -16.12 -16.62
C LEU A 245 -11.36 -17.57 -16.76
N LEU A 246 -12.68 -17.78 -16.77
CA LEU A 246 -13.32 -19.07 -16.97
C LEU A 246 -14.14 -19.02 -18.26
N GLU A 247 -14.05 -20.10 -19.04
CA GLU A 247 -14.88 -20.31 -20.23
C GLU A 247 -15.99 -21.31 -19.90
N GLY A 248 -17.23 -20.98 -20.24
CA GLY A 248 -18.38 -21.85 -20.08
C GLY A 248 -19.32 -21.77 -21.27
N GLU A 249 -20.34 -22.64 -21.29
CA GLU A 249 -21.32 -22.70 -22.39
C GLU A 249 -22.03 -21.36 -22.63
N ASN A 250 -22.24 -20.59 -21.57
CA ASN A 250 -22.92 -19.29 -21.61
C ASN A 250 -21.97 -18.09 -21.86
N GLY A 251 -20.71 -18.37 -22.23
CA GLY A 251 -19.67 -17.38 -22.49
C GLY A 251 -18.62 -17.31 -21.38
N GLU A 252 -17.99 -16.16 -21.27
CA GLU A 252 -16.84 -15.97 -20.39
C GLU A 252 -17.24 -15.35 -19.07
N PHE A 253 -16.62 -15.86 -18.01
CA PHE A 253 -16.84 -15.47 -16.63
C PHE A 253 -15.52 -15.07 -15.98
N LEU A 254 -15.61 -14.12 -15.06
CA LEU A 254 -14.54 -13.74 -14.17
C LEU A 254 -14.84 -14.29 -12.79
N GLN A 255 -13.91 -15.04 -12.22
CA GLN A 255 -13.93 -15.41 -10.80
C GLN A 255 -13.00 -14.49 -10.02
N CYS A 256 -13.46 -13.95 -8.90
CA CYS A 256 -12.64 -13.11 -8.01
C CYS A 256 -12.57 -13.70 -6.61
N PRO A 257 -11.50 -14.45 -6.27
CA PRO A 257 -11.34 -15.05 -4.94
C PRO A 257 -11.12 -14.02 -3.82
N LEU A 258 -10.56 -12.85 -4.13
CA LEU A 258 -10.28 -11.78 -3.17
C LEU A 258 -10.73 -10.43 -3.74
N PRO A 259 -11.98 -9.98 -3.47
CA PRO A 259 -12.54 -8.74 -4.02
C PRO A 259 -11.68 -7.49 -3.72
N ALA A 260 -11.03 -7.45 -2.55
CA ALA A 260 -10.12 -6.37 -2.19
C ALA A 260 -8.93 -6.22 -3.16
N LEU A 261 -8.39 -7.33 -3.70
CA LEU A 261 -7.33 -7.26 -4.71
C LEU A 261 -7.84 -6.60 -6.00
N ALA A 262 -9.07 -6.90 -6.41
CA ALA A 262 -9.69 -6.26 -7.58
C ALA A 262 -9.87 -4.76 -7.38
N LEU A 263 -10.38 -4.34 -6.21
CA LEU A 263 -10.52 -2.92 -5.89
C LEU A 263 -9.17 -2.19 -5.90
N ASN A 264 -8.15 -2.76 -5.26
CA ASN A 264 -6.80 -2.20 -5.23
C ASN A 264 -6.17 -2.14 -6.63
N ARG A 265 -6.42 -3.15 -7.47
CA ARG A 265 -5.91 -3.21 -8.84
C ARG A 265 -6.49 -2.11 -9.75
N MET A 266 -7.77 -1.79 -9.57
CA MET A 266 -8.51 -0.76 -10.32
C MET A 266 -8.39 0.65 -9.70
N SER A 267 -7.67 0.79 -8.59
CA SER A 267 -7.41 2.06 -7.93
C SER A 267 -5.92 2.28 -7.79
N GLU A 268 -5.35 2.06 -6.60
CA GLU A 268 -3.95 2.28 -6.30
C GLU A 268 -3.03 1.68 -7.37
N ARG A 269 -3.09 0.37 -7.60
CA ARG A 269 -2.06 -0.31 -8.41
C ARG A 269 -2.12 0.02 -9.89
N LEU A 270 -3.21 0.64 -10.37
CA LEU A 270 -3.31 1.07 -11.76
C LEU A 270 -2.22 2.09 -12.13
N HIS A 271 -1.69 2.82 -11.15
CA HIS A 271 -0.57 3.74 -11.37
C HIS A 271 0.67 3.01 -11.94
N LEU A 272 0.90 1.73 -11.61
CA LEU A 272 2.06 0.94 -12.10
C LEU A 272 2.03 0.76 -13.61
N ASP A 273 0.84 0.78 -14.21
CA ASP A 273 0.67 0.74 -15.65
C ASP A 273 0.75 2.14 -16.24
N LEU A 274 0.16 3.12 -15.56
CA LEU A 274 0.17 4.51 -16.01
C LEU A 274 1.59 5.07 -16.12
N ILE A 275 2.48 4.78 -15.17
CA ILE A 275 3.88 5.25 -15.20
C ILE A 275 4.70 4.62 -16.34
N LYS A 276 4.23 3.53 -16.96
CA LYS A 276 4.88 2.92 -18.13
C LYS A 276 4.51 3.64 -19.43
N VAL A 277 3.43 4.42 -19.43
CA VAL A 277 3.06 5.28 -20.55
C VAL A 277 3.96 6.52 -20.50
N GLU A 278 4.68 6.77 -21.60
CA GLU A 278 5.69 7.84 -21.68
C GLU A 278 5.13 9.20 -21.21
N LYS A 279 5.93 10.00 -20.47
CA LYS A 279 5.58 11.32 -19.88
C LYS A 279 4.66 11.35 -18.64
N HIS A 280 4.21 10.20 -18.11
CA HIS A 280 3.26 10.20 -16.99
C HIS A 280 3.90 10.23 -15.59
N GLY A 281 5.20 9.95 -15.45
CA GLY A 281 5.89 10.00 -14.15
C GLY A 281 5.93 11.41 -13.53
N GLU A 282 6.30 12.42 -14.33
CA GLU A 282 6.28 13.83 -13.90
C GLU A 282 4.86 14.33 -13.63
N ALA A 283 3.90 13.92 -14.47
CA ALA A 283 2.48 14.22 -14.27
C ALA A 283 1.95 13.67 -12.94
N LEU A 284 2.38 12.46 -12.54
CA LEU A 284 2.00 11.87 -11.26
C LEU A 284 2.58 12.65 -10.08
N GLY A 285 3.85 13.06 -10.18
CA GLY A 285 4.47 13.96 -9.19
C GLY A 285 3.64 15.22 -9.00
N LYS A 286 3.29 15.89 -10.11
CA LYS A 286 2.53 17.14 -10.05
C LYS A 286 1.11 16.97 -9.55
N ALA A 287 0.44 15.88 -9.94
CA ALA A 287 -0.88 15.53 -9.43
C ALA A 287 -0.85 15.30 -7.91
N PHE A 288 0.23 14.68 -7.40
CA PHE A 288 0.41 14.45 -5.98
C PHE A 288 0.69 15.74 -5.20
N GLU A 289 1.57 16.63 -5.69
CA GLU A 289 1.75 17.96 -5.10
C GLU A 289 0.43 18.73 -5.01
N THR A 290 -0.36 18.70 -6.09
CA THR A 290 -1.67 19.36 -6.15
C THR A 290 -2.65 18.76 -5.14
N TYR A 291 -2.64 17.43 -5.00
CA TYR A 291 -3.46 16.73 -4.02
C TYR A 291 -3.14 17.16 -2.58
N VAL A 292 -1.85 17.19 -2.21
CA VAL A 292 -1.39 17.61 -0.88
C VAL A 292 -1.77 19.06 -0.60
N PHE A 293 -1.58 19.95 -1.59
CA PHE A 293 -1.98 21.35 -1.51
C PHE A 293 -3.50 21.52 -1.32
N ASP A 294 -4.31 20.85 -2.15
CA ASP A 294 -5.77 20.89 -2.10
C ASP A 294 -6.28 20.39 -0.74
N TYR A 295 -5.71 19.29 -0.24
CA TYR A 295 -6.10 18.72 1.05
C TYR A 295 -5.79 19.69 2.20
N ALA A 296 -4.55 20.18 2.29
CA ALA A 296 -4.14 21.12 3.32
C ALA A 296 -5.01 22.40 3.30
N THR A 297 -5.28 22.95 2.10
CA THR A 297 -6.11 24.14 1.93
C THR A 297 -7.58 23.90 2.29
N GLY A 298 -8.08 22.67 2.10
CA GLY A 298 -9.44 22.27 2.42
C GLY A 298 -9.67 22.04 3.92
N VAL A 299 -8.64 21.58 4.64
CA VAL A 299 -8.74 21.20 6.07
C VAL A 299 -8.28 22.32 7.00
N LEU A 300 -7.23 23.05 6.64
CA LEU A 300 -6.68 24.11 7.48
C LEU A 300 -7.52 25.40 7.36
N ALA A 301 -7.97 25.90 8.50
CA ALA A 301 -8.79 27.11 8.55
C ALA A 301 -8.00 28.35 8.09
N ARG A 302 -8.50 29.04 7.05
CA ARG A 302 -7.78 30.13 6.37
C ARG A 302 -7.53 31.38 7.22
N ASP A 303 -8.24 31.53 8.33
CA ASP A 303 -8.06 32.61 9.30
C ASP A 303 -6.83 32.39 10.20
N ARG A 304 -6.43 31.13 10.39
CA ARG A 304 -5.27 30.74 11.22
C ARG A 304 -4.07 30.29 10.39
N PHE A 305 -4.30 29.67 9.23
CA PHE A 305 -3.26 29.05 8.42
C PHE A 305 -3.14 29.69 7.04
N THR A 306 -1.91 29.79 6.55
CA THR A 306 -1.59 30.10 5.16
C THR A 306 -0.98 28.89 4.50
N VAL A 307 -1.53 28.50 3.35
CA VAL A 307 -1.04 27.40 2.51
C VAL A 307 -0.65 28.02 1.16
N SER A 308 0.62 27.88 0.76
CA SER A 308 1.14 28.53 -0.45
C SER A 308 2.17 27.66 -1.16
N THR A 309 2.39 27.91 -2.44
CA THR A 309 3.45 27.26 -3.24
C THR A 309 4.56 28.25 -3.54
N GLU A 310 5.75 27.74 -3.86
CA GLU A 310 6.89 28.59 -4.22
C GLU A 310 6.98 28.81 -5.73
N ALA A 311 7.33 30.04 -6.14
CA ALA A 311 7.59 30.35 -7.53
C ALA A 311 9.04 29.96 -7.91
N PRO A 312 9.30 29.46 -9.13
CA PRO A 312 10.65 29.20 -9.57
C PRO A 312 11.53 30.45 -9.49
N TYR A 313 12.77 30.28 -9.03
CA TYR A 313 13.75 31.35 -8.84
C TYR A 313 15.09 31.01 -9.50
N ARG A 314 15.96 32.01 -9.63
CA ARG A 314 17.29 31.84 -10.24
C ARG A 314 18.39 32.00 -9.21
N LEU A 315 19.32 31.06 -9.21
CA LEU A 315 20.57 31.13 -8.46
C LEU A 315 21.73 31.15 -9.47
N GLY A 316 22.22 32.36 -9.77
CA GLY A 316 23.13 32.57 -10.89
C GLY A 316 22.49 32.18 -12.22
N LYS A 317 23.06 31.19 -12.92
CA LYS A 317 22.54 30.67 -14.20
C LYS A 317 21.54 29.53 -14.04
N GLN A 318 21.40 28.95 -12.84
CA GLN A 318 20.54 27.81 -12.61
C GLN A 318 19.13 28.27 -12.24
N GLN A 319 18.13 27.71 -12.92
CA GLN A 319 16.74 27.81 -12.50
C GLN A 319 16.44 26.73 -11.46
N LYS A 320 15.85 27.13 -10.33
CA LYS A 320 15.37 26.25 -9.27
C LYS A 320 13.86 26.42 -9.11
N HIS A 321 13.19 25.36 -8.70
CA HIS A 321 11.74 25.36 -8.48
C HIS A 321 11.35 25.67 -7.03
N GLY A 322 12.28 25.48 -6.08
CA GLY A 322 11.99 25.69 -4.66
C GLY A 322 11.37 24.48 -4.00
N VAL A 323 10.63 24.73 -2.92
CA VAL A 323 9.82 23.73 -2.22
C VAL A 323 8.45 23.55 -2.89
N ASP A 324 7.84 22.39 -2.71
CA ASP A 324 6.52 22.12 -3.32
C ASP A 324 5.39 22.91 -2.65
N LEU A 325 5.42 23.01 -1.31
CA LEU A 325 4.39 23.64 -0.50
C LEU A 325 4.97 24.28 0.78
N ILE A 326 4.38 25.38 1.23
CA ILE A 326 4.66 26.03 2.51
C ILE A 326 3.36 26.16 3.29
N ILE A 327 3.34 25.64 4.52
CA ILE A 327 2.22 25.76 5.47
C ILE A 327 2.68 26.61 6.64
N GLU A 328 1.93 27.66 6.97
CA GLU A 328 2.29 28.59 8.02
C GLU A 328 1.12 28.88 8.96
N ASP A 329 1.41 29.02 10.25
CA ASP A 329 0.50 29.61 11.25
C ASP A 329 1.19 30.77 11.98
N THR A 330 0.75 31.12 13.19
CA THR A 330 1.39 32.16 14.00
C THR A 330 2.77 31.76 14.52
N ASP A 331 3.00 30.47 14.76
CA ASP A 331 4.09 29.97 15.58
C ASP A 331 5.10 29.12 14.79
N ALA A 332 4.75 28.67 13.58
CA ALA A 332 5.65 27.90 12.72
C ALA A 332 5.42 28.11 11.22
N THR A 333 6.50 27.84 10.47
CA THR A 333 6.53 27.61 9.03
C THR A 333 6.97 26.17 8.78
N VAL A 334 6.23 25.43 7.97
CA VAL A 334 6.54 24.05 7.55
C VAL A 334 6.79 24.04 6.05
N PHE A 335 7.99 23.65 5.66
CA PHE A 335 8.37 23.47 4.25
C PHE A 335 8.13 22.03 3.84
N VAL A 336 7.26 21.82 2.86
CA VAL A 336 6.77 20.51 2.46
C VAL A 336 7.30 20.14 1.08
N GLU A 337 7.84 18.92 0.97
CA GLU A 337 8.26 18.30 -0.29
C GLU A 337 7.47 17.00 -0.51
N CYS A 338 6.89 16.85 -1.70
CA CYS A 338 6.07 15.71 -2.09
C CYS A 338 6.88 14.71 -2.93
N LYS A 339 6.76 13.42 -2.63
CA LYS A 339 7.46 12.35 -3.37
C LYS A 339 6.56 11.18 -3.67
N THR A 340 6.49 10.78 -4.93
CA THR A 340 5.70 9.61 -5.39
C THR A 340 6.50 8.30 -5.34
N ARG A 341 7.72 8.34 -4.79
CA ARG A 341 8.62 7.18 -4.72
C ARG A 341 8.06 6.13 -3.75
N ARG A 342 8.13 4.88 -4.16
CA ARG A 342 7.72 3.70 -3.40
C ARG A 342 8.94 2.82 -3.11
N LEU A 343 8.88 2.07 -2.01
CA LEU A 343 9.80 0.95 -1.79
C LEU A 343 9.59 -0.11 -2.88
N SER A 344 10.68 -0.67 -3.39
CA SER A 344 10.62 -1.81 -4.30
C SER A 344 10.19 -3.09 -3.56
N ILE A 345 9.72 -4.11 -4.29
CA ILE A 345 9.36 -5.41 -3.69
C ILE A 345 10.51 -5.96 -2.82
N PRO A 346 11.78 -5.97 -3.26
CA PRO A 346 12.87 -6.41 -2.40
C PRO A 346 13.13 -5.46 -1.22
N GLY A 347 12.90 -4.15 -1.37
CA GLY A 347 12.99 -3.19 -0.25
C GLY A 347 11.90 -3.40 0.82
N LYS A 348 10.77 -4.01 0.46
CA LYS A 348 9.70 -4.37 1.40
C LYS A 348 9.90 -5.73 2.07
N PHE A 349 10.43 -6.71 1.32
CA PHE A 349 10.28 -8.12 1.69
C PHE A 349 11.56 -8.95 1.73
N ALA A 350 12.70 -8.47 1.23
CA ALA A 350 13.94 -9.27 1.27
C ALA A 350 14.45 -9.38 2.72
N SER A 351 14.79 -10.59 3.15
CA SER A 351 15.28 -10.85 4.51
C SER A 351 16.65 -10.22 4.83
N ASP A 352 17.49 -9.95 3.83
CA ASP A 352 18.84 -9.40 4.03
C ASP A 352 18.85 -7.90 4.43
N GLY A 353 17.81 -7.16 4.06
CA GLY A 353 17.68 -5.71 4.30
C GLY A 353 18.56 -4.81 3.42
N VAL A 354 19.41 -5.36 2.54
CA VAL A 354 20.36 -4.58 1.72
C VAL A 354 19.62 -3.61 0.82
N LYS A 355 18.51 -4.06 0.20
CA LYS A 355 17.72 -3.21 -0.68
C LYS A 355 17.05 -2.07 0.09
N LEU A 356 16.51 -2.36 1.27
CA LEU A 356 15.88 -1.37 2.14
C LEU A 356 16.87 -0.26 2.51
N GLU A 357 18.06 -0.63 2.99
CA GLU A 357 19.12 0.31 3.36
C GLU A 357 19.48 1.24 2.19
N SER A 358 19.68 0.67 1.00
CA SER A 358 19.98 1.47 -0.21
C SER A 358 18.85 2.44 -0.59
N GLU A 359 17.59 2.08 -0.35
CA GLU A 359 16.44 2.94 -0.65
C GLU A 359 16.26 4.05 0.40
N ILE A 360 16.61 3.77 1.67
CA ILE A 360 16.68 4.76 2.75
C ILE A 360 17.77 5.80 2.45
N ASP A 361 18.96 5.39 2.00
CA ASP A 361 20.02 6.34 1.63
C ASP A 361 19.58 7.29 0.51
N VAL A 362 18.81 6.79 -0.46
CA VAL A 362 18.25 7.65 -1.51
C VAL A 362 17.23 8.65 -0.95
N LEU A 363 16.39 8.25 0.00
CA LEU A 363 15.51 9.19 0.71
C LEU A 363 16.31 10.24 1.47
N GLY A 364 17.37 9.85 2.17
CA GLY A 364 18.27 10.78 2.86
C GLY A 364 18.82 11.84 1.91
N GLY A 365 19.24 11.43 0.71
CA GLY A 365 19.66 12.35 -0.36
C GLY A 365 18.56 13.32 -0.83
N MET A 366 17.31 12.86 -0.92
CA MET A 366 16.15 13.70 -1.28
C MET A 366 15.84 14.72 -0.19
N ILE A 367 15.87 14.30 1.08
CA ILE A 367 15.63 15.19 2.23
C ILE A 367 16.75 16.23 2.32
N ALA A 368 18.01 15.84 2.16
CA ALA A 368 19.12 16.79 2.14
C ALA A 368 19.00 17.81 0.99
N LYS A 369 18.46 17.41 -0.18
CA LYS A 369 18.11 18.37 -1.24
C LYS A 369 17.02 19.34 -0.78
N HIS A 370 15.99 18.86 -0.07
CA HIS A 370 14.93 19.70 0.49
C HIS A 370 15.48 20.73 1.48
N TYR A 371 16.36 20.33 2.41
CA TYR A 371 17.08 21.27 3.29
C TYR A 371 17.81 22.37 2.52
N SER A 372 18.45 22.05 1.39
CA SER A 372 19.09 23.08 0.56
C SER A 372 18.09 24.11 0.00
N ASN A 373 16.87 23.68 -0.36
CA ASN A 373 15.81 24.59 -0.81
C ASN A 373 15.29 25.46 0.34
N VAL A 374 15.12 24.87 1.53
CA VAL A 374 14.71 25.61 2.75
C VAL A 374 15.75 26.66 3.13
N LEU A 375 17.05 26.33 3.06
CA LEU A 375 18.12 27.29 3.30
C LEU A 375 18.11 28.45 2.29
N ASP A 376 17.88 28.17 1.00
CA ASP A 376 17.71 29.23 0.00
C ASP A 376 16.56 30.19 0.38
N ALA A 377 15.43 29.66 0.88
CA ALA A 377 14.30 30.46 1.33
C ALA A 377 14.63 31.29 2.59
N LEU A 378 15.30 30.68 3.59
CA LEU A 378 15.72 31.36 4.82
C LEU A 378 16.77 32.46 4.60
N GLU A 379 17.56 32.34 3.55
CA GLU A 379 18.53 33.34 3.09
C GLU A 379 17.90 34.43 2.20
N GLY A 380 16.59 34.35 1.93
CA GLY A 380 15.86 35.35 1.14
C GLY A 380 16.15 35.26 -0.36
N ARG A 381 16.55 34.10 -0.87
CA ARG A 381 16.82 33.87 -2.31
C ARG A 381 15.57 33.54 -3.11
N THR A 382 14.44 33.35 -2.43
CA THR A 382 13.16 32.98 -3.03
C THR A 382 12.11 34.08 -2.84
N SER A 383 10.89 33.86 -3.34
CA SER A 383 9.78 34.80 -3.15
C SER A 383 9.15 34.73 -1.76
N TRP A 384 9.42 33.66 -0.99
CA TRP A 384 8.92 33.51 0.37
C TRP A 384 9.61 34.52 1.29
N LYS A 385 8.85 35.09 2.24
CA LYS A 385 9.34 36.09 3.17
C LYS A 385 9.54 35.48 4.53
N ARG A 386 10.78 35.57 5.04
CA ARG A 386 11.13 35.01 6.34
C ARG A 386 10.27 35.56 7.47
N ARG A 387 9.75 34.64 8.29
CA ARG A 387 9.00 34.92 9.51
C ARG A 387 9.84 34.58 10.74
N ALA A 388 9.58 35.29 11.85
CA ALA A 388 10.25 35.06 13.12
C ALA A 388 9.53 33.98 13.94
N CYS A 389 9.43 32.77 13.36
CA CYS A 389 8.76 31.62 13.95
C CYS A 389 9.59 30.35 13.77
N LYS A 390 9.18 29.23 14.38
CA LYS A 390 9.88 27.95 14.21
C LYS A 390 9.81 27.49 12.75
N THR A 391 10.84 26.79 12.29
CA THR A 391 10.90 26.24 10.93
C THR A 391 11.01 24.72 11.01
N PHE A 392 10.16 24.03 10.27
CA PHE A 392 10.16 22.57 10.17
C PHE A 392 10.26 22.13 8.73
N VAL A 393 10.84 20.94 8.54
CA VAL A 393 10.97 20.29 7.24
C VAL A 393 10.03 19.09 7.22
N LEU A 394 9.23 18.96 6.16
CA LEU A 394 8.30 17.85 6.00
C LEU A 394 8.48 17.22 4.63
N MET A 395 8.67 15.91 4.60
CA MET A 395 8.61 15.12 3.38
C MET A 395 7.36 14.24 3.42
N VAL A 396 6.51 14.39 2.41
CA VAL A 396 5.29 13.59 2.26
C VAL A 396 5.48 12.61 1.12
N THR A 397 5.37 11.31 1.40
CA THR A 397 5.45 10.26 0.39
C THR A 397 4.06 9.76 0.01
N LEU A 398 3.83 9.49 -1.28
CA LEU A 398 2.54 8.99 -1.76
C LEU A 398 2.20 7.60 -1.16
N ASP A 399 3.21 6.74 -1.06
CA ASP A 399 3.09 5.45 -0.37
C ASP A 399 3.61 5.56 1.06
N ASP A 400 3.06 4.71 1.92
CA ASP A 400 3.59 4.49 3.25
C ASP A 400 4.81 3.56 3.21
N TRP A 401 5.94 4.06 3.69
CA TRP A 401 7.19 3.32 3.80
C TRP A 401 7.25 2.45 5.07
N ARG A 402 6.29 2.62 6.00
CA ARG A 402 6.13 1.87 7.25
C ARG A 402 7.36 1.91 8.13
N MET A 403 7.90 3.11 8.25
CA MET A 403 9.15 3.38 8.95
C MET A 403 8.87 3.56 10.45
N PHE A 404 8.41 2.50 11.11
CA PHE A 404 8.16 2.49 12.56
C PHE A 404 9.15 1.60 13.32
N GLY A 405 9.21 1.77 14.65
CA GLY A 405 10.15 1.10 15.55
C GLY A 405 11.30 2.01 16.01
N ILE A 406 12.14 1.51 16.92
CA ILE A 406 13.18 2.32 17.58
C ILE A 406 14.38 2.62 16.66
N HIS A 407 14.68 1.74 15.70
CA HIS A 407 15.87 1.87 14.84
C HIS A 407 15.60 2.42 13.44
N THR A 408 14.39 2.28 12.89
CA THR A 408 14.08 2.78 11.55
C THR A 408 14.18 4.31 11.46
N PRO A 409 13.69 5.09 12.46
CA PRO A 409 13.93 6.52 12.54
C PRO A 409 15.41 6.88 12.68
N SER A 410 16.20 6.09 13.42
CA SER A 410 17.64 6.36 13.54
C SER A 410 18.40 6.05 12.25
N MET A 411 18.03 4.99 11.51
CA MET A 411 18.57 4.72 10.17
C MET A 411 18.28 5.88 9.20
N ILE A 412 17.05 6.41 9.19
CA ILE A 412 16.71 7.58 8.38
C ILE A 412 17.50 8.80 8.82
N ALA A 413 17.55 9.09 10.13
CA ALA A 413 18.28 10.24 10.65
C ALA A 413 19.77 10.18 10.26
N GLU A 414 20.41 9.02 10.41
CA GLU A 414 21.81 8.83 10.03
C GLU A 414 22.01 8.93 8.50
N ALA A 415 21.09 8.40 7.69
CA ALA A 415 21.14 8.58 6.24
C ALA A 415 21.01 10.05 5.83
N ILE A 416 20.15 10.82 6.49
CA ILE A 416 19.99 12.26 6.27
C ILE A 416 21.26 13.01 6.67
N LYS A 417 21.80 12.77 7.88
CA LYS A 417 23.04 13.42 8.34
C LYS A 417 24.21 13.16 7.39
N ARG A 418 24.41 11.91 6.96
CA ARG A 418 25.41 11.56 5.94
C ARG A 418 25.18 12.35 4.64
N ALA A 419 23.94 12.43 4.17
CA ALA A 419 23.59 13.15 2.96
C ALA A 419 23.76 14.68 3.08
N LEU A 420 23.52 15.27 4.26
CA LEU A 420 23.78 16.68 4.55
C LEU A 420 25.28 16.98 4.45
N VAL A 421 26.12 16.20 5.12
CA VAL A 421 27.57 16.35 5.10
C VAL A 421 28.12 16.17 3.68
N ALA A 422 27.64 15.17 2.94
CA ALA A 422 28.04 14.95 1.55
C ALA A 422 27.70 16.12 0.61
N LYS A 423 26.69 16.93 0.97
CA LYS A 423 26.31 18.17 0.27
C LYS A 423 26.99 19.43 0.82
N GLY A 424 27.90 19.29 1.79
CA GLY A 424 28.60 20.41 2.43
C GLY A 424 27.75 21.21 3.41
N MET A 425 26.64 20.64 3.91
CA MET A 425 25.78 21.26 4.92
C MET A 425 26.09 20.71 6.31
N SER A 426 25.72 21.44 7.36
CA SER A 426 25.89 20.98 8.75
C SER A 426 24.90 19.86 9.08
N GLU A 427 25.37 18.82 9.75
CA GLU A 427 24.51 17.76 10.31
C GLU A 427 23.56 18.30 11.40
N THR A 428 23.93 19.39 12.08
CA THR A 428 23.13 20.04 13.13
C THR A 428 21.85 20.68 12.59
N LEU A 429 21.68 20.78 11.28
CA LEU A 429 20.42 21.24 10.67
C LEU A 429 19.24 20.36 11.06
N TRP A 430 19.49 19.07 11.28
CA TRP A 430 18.48 18.14 11.79
C TRP A 430 17.96 18.55 13.17
N ASP A 431 18.84 19.02 14.05
CA ASP A 431 18.47 19.45 15.41
C ASP A 431 17.83 20.84 15.40
N GLN A 432 18.24 21.72 14.48
CA GLN A 432 17.76 23.10 14.38
C GLN A 432 16.40 23.22 13.67
N MET A 433 16.17 22.37 12.66
CA MET A 433 14.94 22.34 11.87
C MET A 433 14.50 20.88 11.69
N PRO A 434 13.88 20.27 12.71
CA PRO A 434 13.51 18.86 12.67
C PRO A 434 12.75 18.50 11.39
N CYS A 435 13.14 17.36 10.81
CA CYS A 435 12.52 16.83 9.61
C CYS A 435 11.62 15.65 9.95
N MET A 436 10.40 15.69 9.42
CA MET A 436 9.43 14.62 9.52
C MET A 436 9.25 13.97 8.14
N LEU A 437 9.25 12.64 8.08
CA LEU A 437 8.94 11.86 6.89
C LEU A 437 7.64 11.09 7.17
N ILE A 438 6.59 11.39 6.41
CA ILE A 438 5.27 10.77 6.60
C ILE A 438 4.65 10.36 5.26
N SER A 439 3.71 9.41 5.32
CA SER A 439 2.88 9.05 4.17
C SER A 439 1.81 10.12 3.89
N ALA A 440 1.17 10.04 2.72
CA ALA A 440 0.02 10.88 2.40
C ALA A 440 -1.15 10.65 3.37
N GLU A 441 -1.36 9.42 3.81
CA GLU A 441 -2.38 9.07 4.81
C GLU A 441 -2.07 9.73 6.17
N ASP A 442 -0.82 9.69 6.61
CA ASP A 442 -0.40 10.37 7.83
C ASP A 442 -0.44 11.90 7.70
N PHE A 443 -0.20 12.44 6.50
CA PHE A 443 -0.33 13.87 6.23
C PHE A 443 -1.78 14.34 6.37
N GLU A 444 -2.73 13.52 5.92
CA GLU A 444 -4.16 13.81 6.08
C GLU A 444 -4.52 13.92 7.57
N ILE A 445 -4.07 12.95 8.39
CA ILE A 445 -4.27 12.95 9.84
C ILE A 445 -3.54 14.14 10.50
N PHE A 446 -2.30 14.40 10.11
CA PHE A 446 -1.49 15.52 10.61
C PHE A 446 -2.22 16.85 10.41
N THR A 447 -2.71 17.13 9.20
CA THR A 447 -3.37 18.40 8.89
C THR A 447 -4.67 18.58 9.67
N GLU A 448 -5.43 17.51 9.89
CA GLU A 448 -6.63 17.54 10.75
C GLU A 448 -6.29 17.88 12.20
N ILE A 449 -5.30 17.22 12.79
CA ILE A 449 -4.88 17.48 14.17
C ILE A 449 -4.28 18.89 14.29
N ALA A 450 -3.40 19.27 13.35
CA ALA A 450 -2.76 20.58 13.32
C ALA A 450 -3.79 21.72 13.20
N SER A 451 -4.88 21.52 12.46
CA SER A 451 -5.99 22.47 12.39
C SER A 451 -6.55 22.81 13.78
N GLY A 452 -6.67 21.81 14.66
CA GLY A 452 -7.08 22.00 16.05
C GLY A 452 -6.00 22.60 16.96
N VAL A 453 -4.77 22.07 16.91
CA VAL A 453 -3.75 22.34 17.95
C VAL A 453 -2.67 23.35 17.54
N GLY A 454 -2.47 23.61 16.25
CA GLY A 454 -1.38 24.43 15.69
C GLY A 454 -0.16 23.61 15.28
N LEU A 455 0.63 24.15 14.34
CA LEU A 455 1.78 23.46 13.73
C LEU A 455 2.88 23.20 14.75
N ALA A 456 3.35 24.24 15.45
CA ALA A 456 4.46 24.14 16.39
C ALA A 456 4.18 23.11 17.50
N LYS A 457 2.98 23.16 18.10
CA LYS A 457 2.59 22.25 19.19
C LYS A 457 2.57 20.79 18.74
N PHE A 458 2.06 20.50 17.55
CA PHE A 458 2.06 19.15 17.01
C PHE A 458 3.48 18.66 16.70
N LEU A 459 4.26 19.48 16.00
CA LEU A 459 5.58 19.10 15.50
C LEU A 459 6.63 19.00 16.60
N ASP A 460 6.56 19.83 17.64
CA ASP A 460 7.43 19.72 18.81
C ASP A 460 7.23 18.37 19.54
N LEU A 461 5.98 17.92 19.69
CA LEU A 461 5.66 16.60 20.29
C LEU A 461 6.21 15.43 19.47
N TYR A 462 6.30 15.59 18.16
CA TYR A 462 6.79 14.55 17.26
C TYR A 462 8.32 14.57 17.11
N SER A 463 8.94 15.74 17.31
CA SER A 463 10.39 15.94 17.13
C SER A 463 11.21 15.58 18.37
N THR A 464 10.57 15.30 19.51
CA THR A 464 11.26 14.80 20.70
C THR A 464 11.55 13.31 20.58
N PRO A 465 12.81 12.85 20.77
CA PRO A 465 13.18 11.43 20.70
C PRO A 465 12.55 10.56 21.80
N GLU A 466 11.98 11.18 22.83
CA GLU A 466 11.09 10.51 23.80
C GLU A 466 9.72 10.34 23.15
N SER A 467 9.52 9.17 22.53
CA SER A 467 8.24 8.76 21.95
C SER A 467 7.08 8.95 22.95
N PRO A 468 5.91 9.45 22.53
CA PRO A 468 4.70 9.46 23.35
C PRO A 468 4.27 8.07 23.84
N ILE A 469 4.84 6.98 23.32
CA ILE A 469 4.52 5.60 23.72
C ILE A 469 4.98 5.29 25.16
N GLU A 470 5.82 6.13 25.77
CA GLU A 470 6.21 6.01 27.19
C GLU A 470 5.35 6.84 28.17
N LYS A 471 4.29 7.52 27.70
CA LYS A 471 3.29 8.18 28.54
C LYS A 471 1.89 7.68 28.23
#